data_AF-A0A369RH17-F1
#
_entry.id   AF-A0A369RH17-F1
#
_cell.length_a   1.000
_cell.length_b   1.000
_cell.length_c   1.000
_cell.angle_alpha   90.00
_cell.angle_beta   90.00
_cell.angle_gamma   90.00
#
_symmetry.space_group_name_H-M   'P 1'
#
loop_
_entity.id
_entity.type
_entity.pdbx_description
1 polymer ?
#
loop_
_entity_poly.entity_id
_entity_poly.type
_entity_poly.pdbx_seq_one_letter_code
_entity_poly.pdbx_strand_id
1 'polypeptide(L)' 'MTVDQTKRGYPLPHPENIAVQDVVRIRRAIEKIDEDITEREDEHNQLKNNFKRFRFETFLNFWE' A
#
# COMPACT_ATOMS: atom_id res chain seq x y z
N MET A 1 -16.96 -4.92 -20.62
CA MET A 1 -16.25 -3.63 -20.48
C MET A 1 -14.92 -3.93 -19.82
N THR A 2 -13.80 -3.61 -20.48
CA THR A 2 -12.46 -3.74 -19.92
C THR A 2 -12.27 -2.66 -18.85
N VAL A 3 -11.83 -3.06 -17.66
CA VAL A 3 -11.51 -2.10 -16.59
C VAL A 3 -10.17 -1.46 -16.93
N ASP A 4 -10.19 -0.15 -17.16
CA ASP A 4 -9.04 0.59 -17.69
C ASP A 4 -8.10 1.07 -16.58
N GLN A 5 -7.47 0.10 -15.92
CA GLN A 5 -6.68 0.31 -14.72
C GLN A 5 -5.40 -0.53 -14.77
N THR A 6 -4.40 -0.11 -14.00
CA THR A 6 -3.22 -0.93 -13.72
C THR A 6 -3.63 -2.19 -12.95
N LYS A 7 -2.72 -3.17 -12.86
CA LYS A 7 -2.90 -4.36 -12.00
C LYS A 7 -3.18 -4.02 -10.52
N ARG A 8 -2.84 -2.80 -10.09
CA ARG A 8 -3.06 -2.27 -8.74
C ARG A 8 -4.32 -1.37 -8.64
N GLY A 9 -5.14 -1.30 -9.69
CA GLY A 9 -6.41 -0.55 -9.67
C GLY A 9 -6.27 0.97 -9.85
N TYR A 10 -5.12 1.46 -10.30
CA TYR A 10 -4.91 2.88 -10.63
C TYR A 10 -5.39 3.17 -12.06
N PRO A 11 -6.08 4.30 -12.30
CA PRO A 11 -6.57 4.66 -13.63
C PRO A 11 -5.41 4.90 -14.60
N LEU A 12 -5.53 4.41 -15.84
CA LEU A 12 -4.54 4.68 -16.89
C LEU A 12 -4.82 6.03 -17.59
N PRO A 13 -3.76 6.79 -17.94
CA PRO A 13 -3.91 8.01 -18.73
C PRO A 13 -4.29 7.66 -20.17
N HIS A 14 -5.23 8.42 -20.75
CA HIS A 14 -5.70 8.25 -22.12
C HIS A 14 -5.56 9.53 -22.93
N PRO A 15 -5.24 9.43 -24.23
CA PRO A 15 -5.04 10.60 -25.09
C PRO A 15 -6.32 11.42 -25.30
N GLU A 16 -7.49 10.86 -24.99
CA GLU A 16 -8.80 11.51 -25.12
C GLU A 16 -9.20 12.35 -23.90
N ASN A 17 -8.38 12.36 -22.84
CA ASN A 17 -8.70 13.06 -21.60
C ASN A 17 -8.37 14.55 -21.70
N ILE A 18 -9.36 15.39 -21.46
CA ILE A 18 -9.17 16.84 -21.28
C ILE A 18 -8.39 17.06 -19.97
N ALA A 19 -7.48 18.03 -19.94
CA ALA A 19 -6.60 18.33 -18.79
C ALA A 19 -7.30 18.39 -17.42
N VAL A 20 -8.54 18.88 -17.35
CA VAL A 20 -9.35 18.91 -16.11
C VAL A 20 -9.66 17.50 -15.59
N GLN A 21 -9.95 16.56 -16.47
CA GLN A 21 -10.22 15.17 -16.10
C GLN A 21 -8.94 14.46 -15.65
N ASP A 22 -7.80 14.78 -16.25
CA ASP A 22 -6.51 14.22 -15.84
C ASP A 22 -6.11 14.67 -14.45
N VAL A 23 -6.31 15.95 -14.08
CA VAL A 23 -6.04 16.42 -12.72
C VAL A 23 -6.87 15.64 -11.69
N VAL A 24 -8.16 15.38 -11.98
CA VAL A 24 -9.02 14.58 -11.10
C VAL A 24 -8.56 13.13 -11.02
N ARG A 25 -8.10 12.54 -12.14
CA ARG A 25 -7.56 11.17 -12.17
C ARG A 25 -6.27 11.05 -11.37
N ILE A 26 -5.35 12.00 -11.54
CA ILE A 26 -4.09 12.04 -10.80
C ILE A 26 -4.37 12.18 -9.32
N ARG A 27 -5.27 13.10 -8.91
CA ARG A 27 -5.66 13.24 -7.50
C ARG A 27 -6.16 11.92 -6.91
N ARG A 28 -7.09 11.25 -7.59
CA ARG A 28 -7.64 9.96 -7.13
C ARG A 28 -6.58 8.85 -7.08
N ALA A 29 -5.63 8.86 -8.03
CA ALA A 29 -4.53 7.90 -8.02
C ALA A 29 -3.61 8.13 -6.82
N ILE A 30 -3.31 9.38 -6.49
CA ILE A 30 -2.50 9.74 -5.31
C ILE A 30 -3.20 9.34 -4.03
N GLU A 31 -4.50 9.62 -3.88
CA GLU A 31 -5.31 9.20 -2.71
C GLU A 31 -5.22 7.68 -2.50
N LYS A 32 -5.42 6.89 -3.56
CA LYS A 32 -5.28 5.43 -3.47
C LYS A 32 -3.86 4.98 -3.14
N ILE A 33 -2.84 5.66 -3.66
CA ILE A 33 -1.43 5.32 -3.37
C ILE A 33 -1.13 5.55 -1.89
N ASP A 34 -1.65 6.63 -1.32
CA ASP A 34 -1.46 6.97 0.10
C ASP A 34 -2.12 5.93 1.02
N GLU A 35 -3.34 5.50 0.70
CA GLU A 35 -4.02 4.38 1.37
C GLU A 35 -3.19 3.09 1.31
N ASP A 36 -2.70 2.74 0.11
CA ASP A 36 -1.85 1.57 -0.14
C ASP A 36 -0.52 1.60 0.64
N ILE A 37 0.05 2.79 0.85
CA ILE A 37 1.29 2.98 1.61
C ILE A 37 1.01 2.81 3.10
N THR A 38 -0.06 3.43 3.60
CA THR A 38 -0.46 3.36 5.00
C THR A 38 -0.75 1.92 5.41
N GLU A 39 -1.50 1.16 4.60
CA GLU A 39 -1.78 -0.25 4.85
C GLU A 39 -0.49 -1.09 4.93
N ARG A 40 0.43 -0.90 3.98
CA ARG A 40 1.72 -1.63 3.99
C ARG A 40 2.61 -1.27 5.17
N GLU A 41 2.59 -0.02 5.61
CA GLU A 41 3.35 0.41 6.77
C GLU A 41 2.82 -0.23 8.06
N ASP A 42 1.49 -0.30 8.21
CA ASP A 42 0.84 -0.98 9.33
C ASP A 42 1.15 -2.48 9.36
N GLU A 43 1.03 -3.17 8.22
CA GLU A 43 1.40 -4.58 8.10
C GLU A 43 2.87 -4.83 8.48
N HIS A 44 3.77 -3.98 7.97
CA HIS A 44 5.19 -4.08 8.28
C HIS A 44 5.48 -3.84 9.77
N ASN A 45 4.82 -2.87 10.39
CA ASN A 45 4.96 -2.57 11.81
C ASN A 45 4.44 -3.73 12.68
N GLN A 46 3.32 -4.34 12.32
CA GLN A 46 2.81 -5.53 12.99
C GLN A 46 3.79 -6.70 12.89
N LEU A 47 4.31 -6.99 11.69
CA LEU A 47 5.27 -8.05 11.46
C LEU A 47 6.56 -7.83 12.27
N LYS A 48 7.07 -6.61 12.28
CA LYS A 48 8.26 -6.21 13.05
C LYS A 48 8.07 -6.42 14.55
N ASN A 49 6.91 -6.05 15.08
CA ASN A 49 6.60 -6.23 16.50
C ASN A 49 6.47 -7.71 16.87
N ASN A 50 5.81 -8.52 16.04
CA ASN A 50 5.70 -9.96 16.23
C ASN A 50 7.09 -10.64 16.20
N PHE A 51 7.95 -10.23 15.27
CA PHE A 51 9.32 -10.74 15.19
C PHE A 51 10.16 -10.38 16.42
N LYS A 52 10.05 -9.14 16.92
CA LYS A 52 10.72 -8.72 18.17
C LYS A 52 10.26 -9.56 19.36
N ARG A 53 8.94 -9.80 19.48
CA ARG A 53 8.37 -10.61 20.55
C ARG A 53 8.88 -12.05 20.48
N PHE A 54 8.83 -12.68 19.30
CA PHE A 54 9.35 -14.03 19.09
C PHE A 54 10.83 -14.16 19.47
N ARG A 55 11.66 -13.19 19.07
CA ARG A 55 13.08 -13.14 19.43
C ARG A 55 13.30 -13.04 20.95
N PHE A 56 12.49 -12.25 21.64
CA PHE A 56 12.58 -12.10 23.09
C PHE A 56 12.16 -13.37 23.83
N GLU A 57 11.04 -13.98 23.44
CA GLU A 57 10.57 -15.26 24.02
C GLU A 57 11.60 -16.38 23.78
N THR A 58 12.15 -16.45 22.58
CA THR A 58 13.22 -17.40 22.24
C THR A 58 14.46 -17.19 23.11
N PHE A 59 14.85 -15.94 23.37
CA PHE A 59 15.99 -15.63 24.25
C PHE A 59 15.76 -16.09 25.69
N LEU A 60 14.57 -15.87 26.24
CA LEU A 60 14.24 -16.32 27.61
C LEU A 60 14.28 -17.85 27.75
N ASN A 61 13.75 -18.58 26.76
CA ASN A 61 13.79 -20.04 26.76
C ASN A 61 15.20 -20.64 26.69
N PHE A 62 16.23 -19.86 26.36
CA PHE A 62 17.64 -20.30 26.40
C PHE A 62 18.30 -20.09 27.77
N TRP A 63 17.64 -19.37 28.68
CA TRP A 63 18.14 -19.06 30.03
C TRP A 63 17.43 -19.85 31.15
N GLU A 64 16.43 -20.66 30.80
CA GLU A 64 15.79 -21.65 31.67
C GLU A 64 16.55 -22.99 31.63
#